data_AF-A0A2D6P6G6-F1
#
_entry.id   AF-A0A2D6P6G6-F1
#
_cell.length_a   1.000
_cell.length_b   1.000
_cell.length_c   1.000
_cell.angle_alpha   90.00
_cell.angle_beta   90.00
_cell.angle_gamma   90.00
#
_symmetry.space_group_name_H-M   'P 1'
#
loop_
_entity.id
_entity.type
_entity.pdbx_description
1 polymer ?
#
loop_
_entity_poly.entity_id
_entity_poly.type
_entity_poly.pdbx_seq_one_letter_code
_entity_poly.pdbx_strand_id
1 'polypeptide(L)' 'MKKLNLKEAPSTIAFTFGRFNPPTTGHEKLCDAVRKANPSDYKIYASHSQNPEKDPLQYAKKIAYMKQSFPKHKKNIV' A
#
# COMPACT_ATOMS: atom_id res chain seq x y z
N MET A 1 41.43 -5.68 15.02
CA MET A 1 40.37 -5.70 13.99
C MET A 1 39.02 -5.91 14.68
N LYS A 2 38.08 -4.96 14.59
CA LYS A 2 36.72 -5.12 15.12
C LYS A 2 35.94 -6.06 14.19
N LYS A 3 35.53 -7.23 14.67
CA LYS A 3 34.63 -8.11 13.92
C LYS A 3 33.24 -7.45 13.87
N LEU A 4 32.77 -7.15 12.67
CA LEU A 4 31.39 -6.69 12.44
C LEU A 4 30.47 -7.90 12.64
N ASN A 5 29.67 -7.89 13.71
CA ASN A 5 28.64 -8.90 13.92
C ASN A 5 27.45 -8.60 13.00
N LEU A 6 27.58 -8.97 11.72
CA LEU A 6 26.48 -8.97 10.76
C LEU A 6 25.60 -10.19 11.06
N LYS A 7 24.53 -9.99 11.82
CA LYS A 7 23.38 -10.90 11.82
C LYS A 7 22.38 -10.35 10.81
N GLU A 8 22.05 -11.13 9.78
CA GLU A 8 20.86 -10.89 8.96
C GLU A 8 19.64 -11.09 9.87
N ALA A 9 19.17 -10.00 10.49
CA ALA A 9 17.92 -10.04 11.22
C ALA A 9 16.79 -10.21 10.19
N PRO A 10 15.88 -11.19 10.36
CA PRO A 10 14.76 -11.35 9.45
C PRO A 10 13.92 -10.06 9.45
N SER A 11 13.83 -9.40 8.29
CA SER A 11 12.96 -8.24 8.09
C SER A 11 11.57 -8.70 7.67
N THR A 12 10.54 -8.15 8.31
CA THR A 12 9.14 -8.39 7.94
C THR A 12 8.56 -7.16 7.28
N ILE A 13 7.58 -7.36 6.39
CA ILE A 13 6.84 -6.29 5.72
C ILE A 13 5.35 -6.64 5.75
N ALA A 14 4.49 -5.65 6.00
CA ALA A 14 3.06 -5.81 5.87
C ALA A 14 2.59 -5.22 4.53
N PHE A 15 1.67 -5.87 3.82
CA PHE A 15 1.12 -5.28 2.62
C PHE A 15 -0.35 -5.62 2.42
N THR A 16 -1.00 -4.81 1.58
CA THR A 16 -2.32 -5.11 1.04
C THR A 16 -2.38 -4.82 -0.43
N PHE A 17 -3.35 -5.43 -1.10
CA PHE A 17 -3.57 -5.33 -2.52
C PHE A 17 -5.07 -5.15 -2.81
N GLY A 18 -5.42 -4.29 -3.76
CA GLY A 18 -6.81 -4.03 -4.11
C GLY A 18 -6.98 -3.29 -5.43
N ARG A 19 -8.21 -3.28 -5.96
CA ARG A 19 -8.54 -2.54 -7.19
C ARG A 19 -8.61 -1.03 -6.96
N PHE A 20 -9.12 -0.61 -5.80
CA PHE A 20 -9.28 0.79 -5.40
C PHE A 20 -9.95 1.66 -6.48
N ASN A 21 -11.09 1.17 -7.00
CA ASN A 21 -11.85 1.79 -8.07
C ASN A 21 -13.30 2.13 -7.64
N PRO A 22 -13.56 3.33 -7.09
CA PRO A 22 -12.61 4.25 -6.47
C PRO A 22 -12.24 3.84 -5.03
N PRO A 23 -11.23 4.46 -4.40
CA PRO A 23 -10.99 4.30 -2.97
C PRO A 23 -12.20 4.75 -2.13
N THR A 24 -12.44 4.07 -1.01
CA THR A 24 -13.56 4.33 -0.09
C THR A 24 -13.08 4.30 1.36
N THR A 25 -13.87 4.80 2.30
CA THR A 25 -13.54 4.76 3.74
C THR A 25 -13.33 3.33 4.26
N GLY A 26 -13.97 2.33 3.66
CA GLY A 26 -13.71 0.92 4.00
C GLY A 26 -12.27 0.49 3.66
N HIS A 27 -11.73 0.96 2.54
CA HIS A 27 -10.34 0.72 2.15
C HIS A 27 -9.35 1.42 3.08
N GLU A 28 -9.69 2.60 3.62
CA GLU A 28 -8.84 3.28 4.60
C GLU A 28 -8.64 2.42 5.86
N LYS A 29 -9.71 1.79 6.35
CA LYS A 29 -9.64 0.89 7.51
C LYS A 29 -8.68 -0.28 7.27
N LEU A 30 -8.66 -0.82 6.05
CA LEU A 30 -7.70 -1.86 5.64
C LEU A 30 -6.26 -1.33 5.61
N CYS A 31 -6.04 -0.14 5.06
CA CYS A 31 -4.73 0.50 5.05
C CYS A 31 -4.21 0.77 6.47
N ASP A 32 -5.09 1.21 7.37
CA ASP A 32 -4.79 1.41 8.78
C ASP A 32 -4.45 0.11 9.51
N ALA A 33 -5.16 -0.99 9.21
CA ALA A 33 -4.86 -2.30 9.76
C ALA A 33 -3.47 -2.80 9.34
N VAL A 34 -3.12 -2.62 8.06
CA VAL A 34 -1.81 -2.99 7.50
C VAL A 34 -0.69 -2.17 8.15
N ARG A 35 -0.90 -0.86 8.30
CA ARG A 35 0.03 0.03 9.02
C ARG A 35 0.20 -0.39 10.48
N LYS A 36 -0.87 -0.83 11.16
CA LYS A 36 -0.78 -1.32 12.54
C LYS A 36 0.00 -2.65 12.64
N ALA A 37 -0.10 -3.51 11.64
CA ALA A 37 0.61 -4.80 11.61
C ALA A 37 2.13 -4.61 11.50
N ASN A 38 2.61 -3.64 10.72
CA ASN A 38 4.01 -3.26 10.67
C ASN A 38 4.16 -1.74 10.40
N PRO A 39 4.24 -0.91 11.46
CA PRO A 39 4.31 0.53 11.30
C PRO A 39 5.58 1.02 10.59
N SER A 40 6.68 0.26 10.71
CA SER A 40 7.98 0.62 10.13
C SER A 40 8.11 0.27 8.65
N ASP A 41 7.50 -0.82 8.20
CA ASP A 41 7.56 -1.24 6.81
C ASP A 41 6.25 -1.86 6.34
N TYR A 42 5.50 -1.07 5.58
CA TYR A 42 4.29 -1.54 4.93
C TYR A 42 4.06 -0.89 3.57
N LYS A 43 3.31 -1.59 2.70
CA LYS A 43 3.00 -1.15 1.33
C LYS A 43 1.53 -1.39 0.99
N ILE A 44 0.97 -0.51 0.17
CA ILE A 44 -0.39 -0.64 -0.36
C ILE A 44 -0.27 -0.64 -1.88
N TYR A 45 -0.60 -1.77 -2.51
CA TYR A 45 -0.46 -1.96 -3.95
C TYR A 45 -1.81 -1.89 -4.63
N ALA A 46 -1.95 -0.99 -5.61
CA ALA A 46 -3.14 -0.98 -6.46
C ALA A 46 -2.98 -1.96 -7.63
N SER A 47 -4.09 -2.58 -8.05
CA SER A 47 -4.12 -3.45 -9.22
C SER A 47 -3.99 -2.64 -10.52
N HIS A 48 -3.11 -3.11 -11.41
CA HIS A 48 -2.98 -2.60 -12.78
C HIS A 48 -4.11 -3.06 -13.72
N SER A 49 -4.94 -4.01 -13.29
CA SER A 49 -6.09 -4.49 -14.07
C SER A 49 -6.97 -3.32 -14.50
N GLN A 50 -7.39 -3.29 -15.76
CA GLN A 50 -8.30 -2.30 -16.33
C GLN A 50 -9.28 -3.02 -17.25
N ASN A 51 -10.57 -2.79 -17.03
CA ASN A 51 -11.65 -3.29 -17.87
C ASN A 51 -12.71 -2.19 -17.93
N PRO A 52 -13.09 -1.66 -19.11
CA PRO A 52 -14.05 -0.55 -19.21
C PRO A 52 -15.37 -0.77 -18.46
N GLU A 53 -15.84 -2.02 -18.37
CA GLU A 53 -17.12 -2.34 -17.74
C GLU A 53 -17.02 -2.41 -16.20
N LYS A 54 -15.91 -2.95 -15.67
CA LYS A 54 -15.78 -3.29 -14.24
C LYS A 54 -14.70 -2.49 -13.50
N ASP A 55 -13.73 -1.98 -14.23
CA ASP A 55 -12.57 -1.24 -13.73
C ASP A 55 -12.18 -0.09 -14.69
N PRO A 56 -13.06 0.94 -14.82
CA PRO A 56 -12.86 2.04 -15.76
C PRO A 56 -11.73 3.00 -15.38
N LEU A 57 -11.25 2.99 -14.13
CA LEU A 57 -10.17 3.89 -13.72
C LEU A 57 -8.81 3.38 -14.19
N GLN A 58 -8.12 4.25 -14.95
CA GLN A 58 -6.71 4.05 -15.26
C GLN A 58 -5.88 3.97 -13.98
N TYR A 59 -4.85 3.13 -13.99
CA TYR A 59 -3.97 2.91 -12.84
C TYR A 59 -3.42 4.21 -12.22
N ALA A 60 -2.96 5.15 -13.06
CA ALA A 60 -2.47 6.45 -12.58
C ALA A 60 -3.53 7.23 -11.78
N LYS A 61 -4.81 7.16 -12.19
CA LYS A 61 -5.92 7.79 -11.47
C LYS A 61 -6.21 7.08 -10.15
N LYS A 62 -6.14 5.75 -10.12
CA LYS A 62 -6.25 4.96 -8.87
C LYS A 62 -5.23 5.42 -7.85
N ILE A 63 -3.95 5.53 -8.25
CA ILE A 63 -2.87 6.00 -7.38
C ILE A 63 -3.10 7.44 -6.92
N ALA A 64 -3.48 8.34 -7.83
CA ALA A 64 -3.76 9.73 -7.49
C ALA A 64 -4.88 9.85 -6.45
N TYR A 65 -6.00 9.16 -6.66
CA TYR A 65 -7.13 9.16 -5.73
C TYR A 65 -6.77 8.50 -4.41
N MET A 66 -6.08 7.36 -4.41
CA MET A 66 -5.60 6.73 -3.17
C MET A 66 -4.75 7.70 -2.34
N LYS A 67 -3.81 8.42 -2.97
CA LYS A 67 -2.93 9.38 -2.31
C LYS A 67 -3.67 10.63 -1.81
N GLN A 68 -4.75 11.03 -2.49
CA GLN A 68 -5.60 12.15 -2.10
C GLN A 68 -6.55 11.75 -0.96
N SER A 69 -7.21 10.59 -1.06
CA SER A 69 -8.16 10.08 -0.07
C SER A 69 -7.48 9.63 1.21
N PHE A 70 -6.27 9.04 1.13
CA PHE A 70 -5.55 8.46 2.27
C PHE A 70 -4.20 9.16 2.50
N PRO A 71 -4.18 10.45 2.89
CA PRO A 71 -2.96 11.24 3.00
C PRO A 71 -1.95 10.65 4.00
N LYS A 72 -2.43 9.97 5.06
CA LYS A 72 -1.60 9.27 6.05
C LYS A 72 -0.76 8.13 5.46
N HIS A 73 -1.23 7.54 4.36
CA HIS A 73 -0.62 6.39 3.70
C HIS A 73 0.08 6.76 2.39
N LYS A 74 0.07 8.04 1.99
CA LYS A 74 0.54 8.54 0.70
C LYS A 74 1.93 8.06 0.29
N LYS A 75 2.86 7.93 1.24
CA LYS A 75 4.25 7.50 1.01
C LYS A 75 4.40 5.99 0.84
N ASN A 76 3.40 5.22 1.25
CA ASN A 76 3.39 3.76 1.26
C ASN A 76 2.48 3.17 0.16
N ILE A 77 1.74 4.02 -0.56
CA ILE A 77 0.97 3.64 -1.75
C ILE A 77 1.91 3.55 -2.95
N VAL A 78 1.99 2.35 -3.52
CA VAL A 78 2.83 2.00 -4.67
C VAL A 78 1.98 1.82 -5.92
#